data_AF-A0A8H7BLC3-F1
#
_entry.id   AF-A0A8H7BLC3-F1
#
_cell.length_a   1.000
_cell.length_b   1.000
_cell.length_c   1.000
_cell.angle_alpha   90.00
_cell.angle_beta   90.00
_cell.angle_gamma   90.00
#
_symmetry.space_group_name_H-M   'P 1'
#
loop_
_entity.id
_entity.type
_entity.pdbx_description
1 polymer ?
#
loop_
_entity_poly.entity_id
_entity_poly.type
_entity_poly.pdbx_seq_one_letter_code
_entity_poly.pdbx_strand_id
1 'polypeptide(L)'
;MPKKIFPEDDNAIEQELESELQTVQPIANPSDSDDSDDEAPEAVSTSVAKSAALTEAKAQREAAARAAAAEKEKRRHRDQILKQQKAGSKSDKTKKTKEPVKREDTTESAETDIEQEEQEDVEKPVKNLLPMDLLAQVAEEEKSRKRNHLTQEDFERMAAEEEKEEANKRKKRKEAVEGRRVGEYTVKVLNHRPKAQPADRKIMSFRDRHMARKQVPRKHAVLNTSQGRAGAALTFHRQ
;
A
#
# COMPACT_ATOMS: atom_id res chain seq x y z
N MET A 1 -3.13 -51.95 -7.92
CA MET A 1 -4.00 -50.86 -7.39
C MET A 1 -4.36 -49.93 -8.55
N PRO A 2 -5.64 -49.73 -8.87
CA PRO A 2 -6.04 -48.84 -9.96
C PRO A 2 -5.86 -47.37 -9.54
N LYS A 3 -5.31 -46.55 -10.44
CA LYS A 3 -5.14 -45.11 -10.25
C LYS A 3 -6.48 -44.43 -10.49
N LYS A 4 -6.99 -43.68 -9.51
CA LYS A 4 -8.17 -42.83 -9.66
C LYS A 4 -7.79 -41.61 -10.50
N ILE A 5 -8.40 -41.48 -11.67
CA ILE A 5 -8.37 -40.28 -12.50
C ILE A 5 -9.61 -39.47 -12.09
N PHE A 6 -9.41 -38.22 -11.68
CA PHE A 6 -10.50 -37.28 -11.45
C PHE A 6 -10.91 -36.66 -12.79
N PRO A 7 -12.19 -36.69 -13.19
CA PRO A 7 -12.64 -35.90 -14.33
C PRO A 7 -12.64 -34.41 -13.95
N GLU A 8 -12.10 -33.58 -14.84
CA GLU A 8 -12.09 -32.11 -14.75
C GLU A 8 -13.52 -31.58 -14.91
N ASP A 9 -13.93 -30.75 -13.95
CA ASP A 9 -15.30 -30.30 -13.67
C ASP A 9 -15.66 -28.98 -14.40
N ASP A 10 -15.11 -28.75 -15.60
CA ASP A 10 -15.23 -27.45 -16.31
C ASP A 10 -16.24 -27.45 -17.48
N ASN A 11 -16.81 -28.59 -17.87
CA ASN A 11 -17.68 -28.69 -19.07
C ASN A 11 -19.16 -29.01 -18.80
N ALA A 12 -19.58 -29.18 -17.54
CA ALA A 12 -20.98 -29.54 -17.24
C ALA A 12 -21.95 -28.34 -17.23
N ILE A 13 -21.44 -27.11 -17.11
CA ILE A 13 -22.29 -25.91 -16.94
C ILE A 13 -22.75 -25.33 -18.29
N GLU A 14 -22.05 -25.62 -19.39
CA GLU A 14 -22.39 -25.04 -20.70
C GLU A 14 -23.57 -25.76 -21.39
N GLN A 15 -23.81 -27.04 -21.10
CA GLN A 15 -24.87 -27.81 -21.78
C GLN A 15 -26.29 -27.60 -21.22
N GLU A 16 -26.45 -27.09 -19.99
CA GLU A 16 -27.78 -26.79 -19.44
C GLU A 16 -28.34 -25.42 -19.90
N LEU A 17 -27.51 -24.54 -20.46
CA LEU A 17 -27.94 -23.20 -20.89
C LEU A 17 -28.46 -23.15 -22.34
N GLU A 18 -28.16 -24.17 -23.17
CA GLU A 18 -28.61 -24.20 -24.56
C GLU A 18 -30.05 -24.75 -24.72
N SER A 19 -30.58 -25.46 -23.71
CA SER A 19 -31.89 -26.12 -23.80
C SER A 19 -33.09 -25.22 -23.44
N GLU A 20 -32.88 -24.01 -22.89
CA GLU A 20 -33.97 -23.08 -22.50
C GLU A 20 -34.28 -21.99 -23.54
N LEU A 21 -33.63 -21.98 -24.72
CA LEU A 21 -33.81 -20.92 -25.73
C LEU A 21 -34.96 -21.15 -26.74
N GLN A 22 -35.80 -22.17 -26.57
CA GLN A 22 -36.88 -22.47 -27.50
C GLN A 22 -38.26 -22.13 -26.92
N THR A 23 -38.74 -20.90 -27.14
CA THR A 23 -40.13 -20.51 -27.50
C THR A 23 -40.48 -19.08 -27.07
N VAL A 24 -40.50 -18.10 -27.98
CA VAL A 24 -41.54 -17.04 -28.08
C VAL A 24 -41.53 -16.48 -29.51
N GLN A 25 -42.65 -16.55 -30.22
CA GLN A 25 -42.83 -15.94 -31.55
C GLN A 25 -43.10 -14.42 -31.44
N PRO A 26 -42.66 -13.58 -32.40
CA PRO A 26 -43.03 -12.17 -32.45
C PRO A 26 -44.31 -11.94 -33.29
N ILE A 27 -45.25 -11.16 -32.75
CA ILE A 27 -46.42 -10.61 -33.47
C ILE A 27 -46.03 -9.24 -34.06
N ALA A 28 -46.47 -8.97 -35.28
CA ALA A 28 -46.11 -7.82 -36.10
C ALA A 28 -47.12 -6.63 -36.03
N ASN A 29 -46.55 -5.41 -36.10
CA ASN A 29 -47.04 -4.12 -36.66
C ASN A 29 -48.15 -3.32 -35.94
N PRO A 30 -48.35 -1.98 -36.21
CA PRO A 30 -47.67 -1.05 -37.15
C PRO A 30 -47.27 0.34 -36.56
N SER A 31 -46.74 1.20 -37.45
CA SER A 31 -46.30 2.60 -37.36
C SER A 31 -47.08 3.59 -36.47
N ASP A 32 -46.37 4.57 -35.91
CA ASP A 32 -46.80 5.97 -35.87
C ASP A 32 -45.60 6.90 -36.08
N SER A 33 -45.72 7.77 -37.09
CA SER A 33 -44.91 8.98 -37.24
C SER A 33 -45.58 10.06 -36.42
N ASP A 34 -44.93 10.61 -35.40
CA ASP A 34 -45.27 11.94 -34.91
C ASP A 34 -44.07 12.63 -34.23
N ASP A 35 -43.96 13.90 -34.56
CA ASP A 35 -42.99 14.94 -34.21
C ASP A 35 -42.97 15.19 -32.69
N SER A 36 -41.83 15.04 -31.99
CA SER A 36 -41.75 15.25 -30.53
C SER A 36 -40.35 15.60 -30.02
N ASP A 37 -40.06 16.91 -29.98
CA ASP A 37 -38.89 17.56 -29.35
C ASP A 37 -38.91 17.52 -27.79
N ASP A 38 -39.64 16.57 -27.19
CA ASP A 38 -39.77 16.35 -25.75
C ASP A 38 -39.65 14.85 -25.42
N GLU A 39 -38.51 14.27 -25.79
CA GLU A 39 -38.14 12.89 -25.46
C GLU A 39 -37.85 12.75 -23.95
N ALA A 40 -38.92 12.65 -23.17
CA ALA A 40 -38.88 11.88 -21.94
C ALA A 40 -38.35 10.47 -22.28
N PRO A 41 -37.51 9.85 -21.43
CA PRO A 41 -36.92 8.56 -21.74
C PRO A 41 -38.03 7.58 -22.11
N GLU A 42 -37.98 7.05 -23.34
CA GLU A 42 -38.89 6.02 -23.83
C GLU A 42 -39.02 4.95 -22.74
N ALA A 43 -40.25 4.53 -22.45
CA ALA A 43 -40.51 3.50 -21.44
C ALA A 43 -39.80 2.20 -21.87
N VAL A 44 -38.56 2.03 -21.41
CA VAL A 44 -37.71 0.90 -21.78
C VAL A 44 -38.40 -0.36 -21.31
N SER A 45 -38.88 -1.16 -22.26
CA SER A 45 -39.57 -2.42 -21.95
C SER A 45 -38.68 -3.27 -21.05
N THR A 46 -39.29 -3.92 -20.07
CA THR A 46 -38.59 -4.71 -19.04
C THR A 46 -37.67 -5.79 -19.65
N SER A 47 -37.94 -6.24 -20.88
CA SER A 47 -37.07 -7.15 -21.64
C SER A 47 -35.76 -6.50 -22.10
N VAL A 48 -35.81 -5.26 -22.61
CA VAL A 48 -34.64 -4.48 -23.03
C VAL A 48 -33.79 -4.09 -21.82
N ALA A 49 -34.44 -3.73 -20.70
CA ALA A 49 -33.72 -3.47 -19.44
C ALA A 49 -32.97 -4.71 -18.93
N LYS A 50 -33.56 -5.90 -19.04
CA LYS A 50 -32.92 -7.16 -18.65
C LYS A 50 -31.73 -7.50 -19.56
N SER A 51 -31.86 -7.34 -20.87
CA SER A 51 -30.74 -7.63 -21.80
C SER A 51 -29.60 -6.63 -21.62
N ALA A 52 -29.89 -5.34 -21.42
CA ALA A 52 -28.90 -4.32 -21.10
C ALA A 52 -28.16 -4.61 -19.78
N ALA A 53 -28.89 -5.03 -18.73
CA ALA A 53 -28.26 -5.39 -17.46
C ALA A 53 -27.30 -6.60 -17.61
N LEU A 54 -27.64 -7.58 -18.46
CA LEU A 54 -26.78 -8.73 -18.71
C LEU A 54 -25.53 -8.36 -19.53
N THR A 55 -25.65 -7.48 -20.52
CA THR A 55 -24.50 -7.01 -21.31
C THR A 55 -23.57 -6.14 -20.46
N GLU A 56 -24.12 -5.27 -19.61
CA GLU A 56 -23.34 -4.49 -18.64
C GLU A 56 -22.60 -5.39 -17.65
N ALA A 57 -23.27 -6.42 -17.11
CA ALA A 57 -22.64 -7.37 -16.20
C ALA A 57 -21.49 -8.13 -16.87
N LYS A 58 -21.65 -8.53 -18.14
CA LYS A 58 -20.58 -9.15 -18.94
C LYS A 58 -19.42 -8.18 -19.16
N ALA A 59 -19.71 -6.94 -19.58
CA ALA A 59 -18.70 -5.91 -19.80
C ALA A 59 -17.92 -5.58 -18.52
N GLN A 60 -18.58 -5.53 -17.35
CA GLN A 60 -17.92 -5.32 -16.06
C GLN A 60 -16.98 -6.48 -15.70
N ARG A 61 -17.41 -7.73 -15.94
CA ARG A 61 -16.56 -8.92 -15.71
C ARG A 61 -15.33 -8.92 -16.63
N GLU A 62 -15.52 -8.63 -17.91
CA GLU A 62 -14.41 -8.52 -18.87
C GLU A 62 -13.45 -7.38 -18.51
N ALA A 63 -13.95 -6.22 -18.11
CA ALA A 63 -13.13 -5.09 -17.69
C ALA A 63 -12.30 -5.45 -16.44
N ALA A 64 -12.90 -6.13 -15.45
CA ALA A 64 -12.20 -6.61 -14.27
C ALA A 64 -11.11 -7.65 -14.63
N ALA A 65 -11.40 -8.58 -15.53
CA ALA A 65 -10.45 -9.57 -16.00
C ALA A 65 -9.26 -8.93 -16.75
N ARG A 66 -9.53 -7.95 -17.63
CA ARG A 66 -8.49 -7.19 -18.34
C ARG A 66 -7.62 -6.38 -17.38
N ALA A 67 -8.20 -5.75 -16.36
CA ALA A 67 -7.45 -5.02 -15.34
C ALA A 67 -6.52 -5.95 -14.55
N ALA A 68 -7.01 -7.11 -14.14
CA ALA A 68 -6.22 -8.11 -13.43
C ALA A 68 -5.07 -8.68 -14.30
N ALA A 69 -5.34 -8.92 -15.60
CA ALA A 69 -4.31 -9.36 -16.55
C ALA A 69 -3.20 -8.30 -16.72
N ALA A 70 -3.58 -7.03 -16.89
CA ALA A 70 -2.63 -5.92 -17.01
C ALA A 70 -1.76 -5.74 -15.75
N GLU A 71 -2.31 -5.96 -14.55
CA GLU A 71 -1.53 -5.91 -13.31
C GLU A 71 -0.51 -7.06 -13.23
N LYS A 72 -0.92 -8.29 -13.61
CA LYS A 72 -0.02 -9.44 -13.67
C LYS A 72 1.13 -9.22 -14.66
N GLU A 73 0.85 -8.62 -15.83
CA GLU A 73 1.87 -8.28 -16.81
C GLU A 73 2.86 -7.24 -16.27
N LYS A 74 2.37 -6.17 -15.63
CA LYS A 74 3.23 -5.17 -14.96
C LYS A 74 4.13 -5.81 -13.91
N ARG A 75 3.60 -6.77 -13.14
CA ARG A 75 4.40 -7.52 -12.15
C ARG A 75 5.50 -8.33 -12.83
N ARG A 76 5.17 -9.09 -13.88
CA ARG A 76 6.16 -9.86 -14.67
C ARG A 76 7.26 -8.96 -15.23
N HIS A 77 6.92 -7.79 -15.75
CA HIS A 77 7.90 -6.83 -16.26
C HIS A 77 8.84 -6.30 -15.17
N ARG A 78 8.31 -5.96 -13.99
CA ARG A 78 9.14 -5.55 -12.84
C ARG A 78 10.07 -6.68 -12.39
N ASP A 79 9.56 -7.90 -12.29
CA ASP A 79 10.34 -9.06 -11.89
C ASP A 79 11.46 -9.36 -12.90
N GLN A 80 11.18 -9.20 -14.20
CA GLN A 80 12.21 -9.29 -15.26
C GLN A 80 13.29 -8.22 -15.11
N ILE A 81 12.92 -6.95 -14.89
CA ILE A 81 13.89 -5.86 -14.64
C ILE A 81 14.75 -6.16 -13.42
N LEU A 82 14.14 -6.56 -12.30
CA LEU A 82 14.85 -6.92 -11.07
C LEU A 82 15.80 -8.10 -11.30
N LYS A 83 15.39 -9.09 -12.10
CA LYS A 83 16.24 -10.22 -12.46
C LYS A 83 17.44 -9.79 -13.31
N GLN A 84 17.23 -8.90 -14.29
CA GLN A 84 18.30 -8.34 -15.12
C GLN A 84 19.30 -7.51 -14.28
N GLN A 85 18.82 -6.66 -13.38
CA GLN A 85 19.68 -5.88 -12.47
C GLN A 85 20.51 -6.78 -11.55
N LYS A 86 19.91 -7.82 -10.97
CA LYS A 86 20.62 -8.79 -10.14
C LYS A 86 21.66 -9.58 -10.94
N ALA A 87 21.35 -9.95 -12.18
CA ALA A 87 22.30 -10.64 -13.05
C ALA A 87 23.49 -9.73 -13.41
N GLY A 88 23.25 -8.46 -13.76
CA GLY A 88 24.31 -7.47 -14.04
C GLY A 88 25.22 -7.23 -12.84
N SER A 89 24.65 -7.03 -11.64
CA SER A 89 25.46 -6.83 -10.42
C SER A 89 26.32 -8.07 -10.08
N LYS A 90 25.79 -9.28 -10.31
CA LYS A 90 26.57 -10.51 -10.14
C LYS A 90 27.68 -10.62 -11.18
N SER A 91 27.41 -10.33 -12.45
CA SER A 91 28.45 -10.40 -13.49
C SER A 91 29.58 -9.39 -13.23
N ASP A 92 29.26 -8.17 -12.80
CA ASP A 92 30.28 -7.14 -12.54
C ASP A 92 31.13 -7.48 -11.31
N LYS A 93 30.53 -8.06 -10.26
CA LYS A 93 31.29 -8.57 -9.11
C LYS A 93 32.19 -9.74 -9.51
N THR A 94 31.71 -10.68 -10.33
CA THR A 94 32.52 -11.82 -10.78
C THR A 94 33.65 -11.43 -11.74
N LYS A 95 33.47 -10.37 -12.55
CA LYS A 95 34.53 -9.82 -13.42
C LYS A 95 35.62 -9.12 -12.58
N LYS A 96 35.23 -8.33 -11.57
CA LYS A 96 36.18 -7.71 -10.64
C LYS A 96 36.97 -8.70 -9.80
N THR A 97 36.46 -9.92 -9.56
CA THR A 97 37.20 -10.98 -8.86
C THR A 97 38.04 -11.88 -9.78
N LYS A 98 37.98 -11.70 -11.11
CA LYS A 98 38.72 -12.53 -12.10
C LYS A 98 39.80 -11.77 -12.88
N GLU A 99 39.99 -10.47 -12.65
CA GLU A 99 41.18 -9.76 -13.13
C GLU A 99 42.24 -9.71 -12.02
N PRO A 100 43.30 -10.53 -12.07
CA PRO A 100 44.53 -10.24 -11.35
C PRO A 100 45.34 -9.19 -12.13
N VAL A 101 45.72 -8.14 -11.41
CA VAL A 101 46.99 -7.38 -11.51
C VAL A 101 47.71 -7.41 -12.87
N LYS A 102 47.71 -6.26 -13.55
CA LYS A 102 48.85 -5.78 -14.33
C LYS A 102 48.85 -4.24 -14.37
N ARG A 103 49.36 -3.63 -13.30
CA ARG A 103 50.02 -2.32 -13.34
C ARG A 103 51.16 -2.33 -12.33
N GLU A 104 52.36 -2.53 -12.86
CA GLU A 104 53.62 -2.14 -12.25
C GLU A 104 53.63 -0.60 -12.21
N ASP A 105 53.89 0.00 -11.04
CA ASP A 105 55.07 0.84 -10.80
C ASP A 105 55.02 1.54 -9.41
N THR A 106 56.00 1.16 -8.59
CA THR A 106 56.81 1.97 -7.63
C THR A 106 56.17 2.89 -6.59
N THR A 107 56.23 2.50 -5.31
CA THR A 107 57.25 3.00 -4.35
C THR A 107 57.13 2.30 -2.99
N GLU A 108 58.31 2.00 -2.45
CA GLU A 108 58.62 1.21 -1.27
C GLU A 108 58.28 1.95 0.05
N SER A 109 57.94 1.16 1.08
CA SER A 109 58.65 1.03 2.36
C SER A 109 57.78 1.17 3.62
N ALA A 110 57.77 0.05 4.38
CA ALA A 110 57.73 -0.10 5.85
C ALA A 110 56.55 0.56 6.60
N GLU A 111 55.61 -0.14 7.25
CA GLU A 111 55.74 -1.19 8.30
C GLU A 111 56.84 -0.91 9.34
N THR A 112 56.47 -0.14 10.37
CA THR A 112 56.89 -0.26 11.79
C THR A 112 55.75 0.39 12.60
N ASP A 113 54.95 -0.34 13.38
CA ASP A 113 55.28 -0.77 14.75
C ASP A 113 55.85 0.39 15.58
N ILE A 114 54.98 1.12 16.29
CA ILE A 114 55.36 2.02 17.37
C ILE A 114 54.41 1.76 18.53
N GLU A 115 54.97 1.01 19.47
CA GLU A 115 54.55 0.80 20.83
C GLU A 115 54.35 2.13 21.58
N GLN A 116 53.71 2.00 22.73
CA GLN A 116 53.58 3.00 23.78
C GLN A 116 54.91 3.72 24.06
N GLU A 117 54.99 5.02 23.77
CA GLU A 117 55.97 5.92 24.38
C GLU A 117 55.28 7.23 24.79
N GLU A 118 55.42 7.55 26.09
CA GLU A 118 55.68 8.89 26.63
C GLU A 118 54.58 9.94 26.39
N GLN A 119 53.66 10.19 27.32
CA GLN A 119 53.90 10.94 28.57
C GLN A 119 55.16 11.81 28.56
N GLU A 120 54.91 13.11 28.57
CA GLU A 120 55.81 14.25 28.78
C GLU A 120 56.11 15.09 27.52
N ASP A 121 56.02 16.41 27.74
CA ASP A 121 56.19 17.52 26.80
C ASP A 121 55.03 17.74 25.81
N VAL A 122 54.34 18.88 25.77
CA VAL A 122 54.89 20.24 25.70
C VAL A 122 53.83 21.25 26.18
N GLU A 123 54.14 22.00 27.24
CA GLU A 123 53.51 23.27 27.62
C GLU A 123 53.81 24.36 26.56
N LYS A 124 53.19 24.26 25.38
CA LYS A 124 53.14 25.38 24.43
C LYS A 124 51.69 25.60 24.06
N PRO A 125 51.12 26.79 24.28
CA PRO A 125 49.77 27.08 23.82
C PRO A 125 49.80 27.12 22.29
N VAL A 126 49.41 26.01 21.66
CA VAL A 126 49.11 25.97 20.24
C VAL A 126 47.88 26.83 20.04
N LYS A 127 48.06 28.11 19.68
CA LYS A 127 47.02 29.14 19.58
C LYS A 127 45.88 28.82 18.58
N ASN A 128 45.99 27.70 17.88
CA ASN A 128 45.03 27.23 16.87
C ASN A 128 44.25 25.98 17.29
N LEU A 129 44.53 25.40 18.46
CA LEU A 129 43.74 24.28 19.00
C LEU A 129 42.62 24.84 19.90
N LEU A 130 41.45 24.21 19.83
CA LEU A 130 40.35 24.51 20.72
C LEU A 130 40.78 24.22 22.18
N PRO A 131 40.30 25.00 23.16
CA PRO A 131 40.54 24.72 24.58
C PRO A 131 40.25 23.27 24.94
N MET A 132 41.16 22.63 25.67
CA MET A 132 41.04 21.22 26.06
C MET A 132 39.74 20.94 26.83
N ASP A 133 39.25 21.91 27.60
CA ASP A 133 37.96 21.80 28.32
C ASP A 133 36.75 21.62 27.38
N LEU A 134 36.76 22.26 26.21
CA LEU A 134 35.69 22.10 25.22
C LEU A 134 35.78 20.76 24.49
N LEU A 135 37.00 20.28 24.24
CA LEU A 135 37.22 18.97 23.64
C LEU A 135 36.84 17.83 24.61
N ALA A 136 37.10 18.00 25.90
CA ALA A 136 36.68 17.07 26.94
C ALA A 136 35.14 16.99 27.03
N GLN A 137 34.45 18.13 26.99
CA GLN A 137 32.98 18.16 26.97
C GLN A 137 32.37 17.45 25.75
N VAL A 138 32.94 17.64 24.55
CA VAL A 138 32.47 16.94 23.34
C VAL A 138 32.72 15.43 23.44
N ALA A 139 33.89 15.01 23.96
CA ALA A 139 34.21 13.60 24.13
C ALA A 139 33.33 12.90 25.18
N GLU A 140 32.91 13.60 26.23
CA GLU A 140 31.93 13.09 27.21
C GLU A 140 30.51 13.02 26.62
N GLU A 141 30.12 14.01 25.82
CA GLU A 141 28.81 14.03 25.14
C GLU A 141 28.70 12.90 24.10
N GLU A 142 29.78 12.57 23.38
CA GLU A 142 29.81 11.44 22.43
C GLU A 142 29.78 10.06 23.09
N LYS A 143 30.40 9.89 24.27
CA LYS A 143 30.34 8.63 25.04
C LYS A 143 28.92 8.31 25.53
N SER A 144 28.11 9.34 25.79
CA SER A 144 26.69 9.19 26.16
C SER A 144 25.77 8.89 24.97
N ARG A 145 26.19 9.23 23.75
CA ARG A 145 25.47 9.00 22.50
C ARG A 145 26.11 7.88 21.70
N LYS A 146 26.18 6.68 22.27
CA LYS A 146 26.38 5.47 21.46
C LYS A 146 25.21 5.37 20.48
N ARG A 147 25.43 5.82 19.25
CA ARG A 147 24.54 5.51 18.12
C ARG A 147 24.63 4.00 17.93
N ASN A 148 23.75 3.26 18.59
CA ASN A 148 23.51 1.87 18.23
C ASN A 148 22.98 1.91 16.80
N HIS A 149 23.83 1.63 15.83
CA HIS A 149 23.39 1.40 14.47
C HIS A 149 22.44 0.21 14.53
N LEU A 150 21.14 0.45 14.35
CA LEU A 150 20.15 -0.62 14.32
C LEU A 150 20.57 -1.62 13.26
N THR A 151 20.73 -2.86 13.68
CA THR A 151 21.00 -3.97 12.78
C THR A 151 19.72 -4.33 12.04
N GLN A 152 19.84 -5.05 10.92
CA GLN A 152 18.68 -5.51 10.16
C GLN A 152 17.73 -6.36 11.03
N GLU A 153 18.27 -7.11 11.99
CA GLU A 153 17.50 -7.88 12.97
C GLU A 153 16.68 -6.99 13.92
N ASP A 154 17.16 -5.80 14.26
CA ASP A 154 16.42 -4.84 15.09
C ASP A 154 15.23 -4.22 14.35
N PHE A 155 15.36 -3.98 13.04
CA PHE A 155 14.25 -3.54 12.20
C PHE A 155 13.18 -4.62 12.07
N GLU A 156 13.57 -5.89 11.94
CA GLU A 156 12.63 -7.01 11.89
C GLU A 156 11.90 -7.20 13.23
N ARG A 157 12.59 -6.99 14.37
CA ARG A 157 11.97 -7.00 15.70
C ARG A 157 10.97 -5.87 15.88
N MET A 158 11.30 -4.64 15.49
CA MET A 158 10.38 -3.51 15.58
C MET A 158 9.16 -3.69 14.67
N ALA A 159 9.35 -4.19 13.44
CA ALA A 159 8.23 -4.48 12.55
C ALA A 159 7.31 -5.57 13.11
N ALA A 160 7.87 -6.64 13.70
CA ALA A 160 7.09 -7.69 14.34
C ALA A 160 6.37 -7.21 15.61
N GLU A 161 6.96 -6.27 16.36
CA GLU A 161 6.33 -5.65 17.52
C GLU A 161 5.17 -4.73 17.10
N GLU A 162 5.37 -3.91 16.07
CA GLU A 162 4.36 -3.02 15.51
C GLU A 162 3.17 -3.81 14.95
N GLU A 163 3.41 -4.92 14.24
CA GLU A 163 2.34 -5.79 13.74
C GLU A 163 1.53 -6.41 14.88
N LYS A 164 2.18 -6.86 15.96
CA LYS A 164 1.50 -7.39 17.15
C LYS A 164 0.69 -6.31 17.85
N GLU A 165 1.23 -5.10 17.97
CA GLU A 165 0.50 -3.97 18.52
C GLU A 165 -0.73 -3.60 17.68
N GLU A 166 -0.58 -3.54 16.36
CA GLU A 166 -1.69 -3.27 15.45
C GLU A 166 -2.77 -4.35 15.57
N ALA A 167 -2.38 -5.62 15.61
CA ALA A 167 -3.30 -6.73 15.79
C ALA A 167 -4.07 -6.60 17.11
N ASN A 168 -3.38 -6.23 18.20
CA ASN A 168 -3.99 -6.00 19.51
C ASN A 168 -4.93 -4.78 19.51
N LYS A 169 -4.53 -3.68 18.87
CA LYS A 169 -5.37 -2.48 18.68
C LYS A 169 -6.63 -2.83 17.86
N ARG A 170 -6.50 -3.63 16.80
CA ARG A 170 -7.62 -4.13 15.99
C ARG A 170 -8.55 -5.03 16.82
N LYS A 171 -8.03 -5.95 17.63
CA LYS A 171 -8.83 -6.78 18.55
C LYS A 171 -9.62 -5.95 19.56
N LYS A 172 -8.97 -4.99 20.23
CA LYS A 172 -9.62 -4.07 21.19
C LYS A 172 -10.74 -3.24 20.53
N ARG A 173 -10.51 -2.75 19.29
CA ARG A 173 -11.54 -2.03 18.53
C ARG A 173 -12.73 -2.91 18.18
N LYS A 174 -12.51 -4.16 17.78
CA LYS A 174 -13.58 -5.13 17.50
C LYS A 174 -14.40 -5.44 18.75
N GLU A 175 -13.73 -5.72 19.88
CA GLU A 175 -14.41 -5.99 21.16
C GLU A 175 -15.24 -4.80 21.64
N ALA A 176 -14.76 -3.55 21.43
CA ALA A 176 -15.52 -2.35 21.79
C ALA A 176 -16.79 -2.16 20.95
N VAL A 177 -16.84 -2.67 19.72
CA VAL A 177 -17.98 -2.52 18.80
C VAL A 177 -18.93 -3.71 18.89
N GLU A 178 -18.39 -4.92 18.82
CA GLU A 178 -19.13 -6.18 18.82
C GLU A 178 -19.48 -6.66 20.23
N GLY A 179 -18.78 -6.20 21.27
CA GLY A 179 -18.90 -6.76 22.62
C GLY A 179 -17.98 -7.96 22.83
N ARG A 180 -17.91 -8.44 24.07
CA ARG A 180 -17.10 -9.60 24.44
C ARG A 180 -17.89 -10.88 24.16
N ARG A 181 -17.35 -11.76 23.31
CA ARG A 181 -17.94 -13.10 23.07
C ARG A 181 -17.61 -14.03 24.24
N VAL A 182 -18.63 -14.68 24.80
CA VAL A 182 -18.51 -15.67 25.88
C VAL A 182 -19.32 -16.90 25.44
N GLY A 183 -18.62 -17.88 24.86
CA GLY A 183 -19.27 -19.03 24.23
C GLY A 183 -20.12 -18.61 23.02
N GLU A 184 -21.40 -19.00 23.03
CA GLU A 184 -22.39 -18.69 22.00
C GLU A 184 -22.96 -17.27 22.11
N TYR A 185 -22.81 -16.63 23.27
CA TYR A 185 -23.41 -15.33 23.56
C TYR A 185 -22.40 -14.20 23.40
N THR A 186 -22.89 -13.02 23.04
CA THR A 186 -22.08 -11.79 22.97
C THR A 186 -22.56 -10.79 24.01
N VAL A 187 -21.70 -10.47 24.98
CA VAL A 187 -21.99 -9.57 26.09
C VAL A 187 -21.59 -8.15 25.69
N LYS A 188 -22.58 -7.24 25.63
CA LYS A 188 -22.37 -5.81 25.42
C LYS A 188 -22.76 -5.04 26.68
N VAL A 189 -21.87 -4.17 27.15
CA VAL A 189 -22.18 -3.24 28.25
C VAL A 189 -22.96 -2.06 27.67
N LEU A 190 -24.24 -1.95 28.02
CA LEU A 190 -25.12 -0.88 27.56
C LEU A 190 -24.80 0.42 28.33
N ASN A 191 -23.84 1.18 27.84
CA ASN A 191 -23.55 2.51 28.35
C ASN A 191 -24.58 3.50 27.76
N HIS A 192 -25.59 3.87 28.54
CA HIS A 192 -26.68 4.80 28.16
C HIS A 192 -26.26 6.27 27.92
N ARG A 193 -24.97 6.58 27.78
CA ARG A 193 -24.56 7.94 27.44
C ARG A 193 -24.88 8.20 25.97
N PRO A 194 -25.75 9.17 25.63
CA PRO A 194 -26.04 9.48 24.24
C PRO A 194 -24.75 9.96 23.57
N LYS A 195 -24.22 9.14 22.67
CA LYS A 195 -23.10 9.53 21.81
C LYS A 195 -23.68 9.97 20.48
N ALA A 196 -23.16 11.06 19.93
CA ALA A 196 -23.47 11.46 18.56
C ALA A 196 -23.14 10.28 17.62
N GLN A 197 -24.11 9.87 16.81
CA GLN A 197 -23.87 8.84 15.81
C GLN A 197 -22.89 9.38 14.76
N PRO A 198 -21.88 8.58 14.34
CA PRO A 198 -21.02 9.00 13.25
C PRO A 198 -21.86 9.18 11.98
N ALA A 199 -21.54 10.21 11.19
CA ALA A 199 -22.19 10.43 9.91
C ALA A 199 -21.98 9.23 8.97
N ASP A 200 -23.00 8.90 8.16
CA ASP A 200 -22.92 7.80 7.19
C ASP A 200 -21.82 8.09 6.16
N ARG A 201 -20.88 7.13 6.03
CA ARG A 201 -19.76 7.21 5.09
C ARG A 201 -20.27 7.30 3.65
N LYS A 202 -21.43 6.72 3.33
CA LYS A 202 -22.04 6.85 1.99
C LYS A 202 -22.42 8.30 1.71
N ILE A 203 -23.05 8.97 2.67
CA ILE A 203 -23.45 10.38 2.54
C ILE A 203 -22.23 11.29 2.47
N MET A 204 -21.23 11.05 3.33
CA MET A 204 -19.97 11.82 3.28
C MET A 204 -19.23 11.63 1.96
N SER A 205 -19.09 10.38 1.48
CA SER A 205 -18.41 10.11 0.21
C SER A 205 -19.17 10.62 -1.00
N PHE A 206 -20.50 10.58 -0.99
CA PHE A 206 -21.35 11.22 -1.98
C PHE A 206 -21.12 12.73 -2.02
N ARG A 207 -21.20 13.39 -0.85
CA ARG A 207 -20.95 14.82 -0.73
C ARG A 207 -19.57 15.18 -1.24
N ASP A 208 -18.54 14.46 -0.81
CA ASP A 208 -17.16 14.78 -1.19
C ASP A 208 -16.93 14.53 -2.69
N ARG A 209 -17.48 13.45 -3.27
CA ARG A 209 -17.38 13.17 -4.72
C ARG A 209 -18.10 14.23 -5.57
N HIS A 210 -19.28 14.67 -5.17
CA HIS A 210 -20.09 15.61 -5.96
C HIS A 210 -19.75 17.08 -5.72
N MET A 211 -19.37 17.43 -4.49
CA MET A 211 -19.09 18.82 -4.09
C MET A 211 -17.61 19.18 -4.19
N ALA A 212 -16.68 18.22 -4.05
CA ALA A 212 -15.26 18.45 -4.29
C ALA A 212 -14.90 18.13 -5.75
N ARG A 213 -15.34 19.00 -6.67
CA ARG A 213 -14.94 18.91 -8.09
C ARG A 213 -13.42 19.07 -8.18
N LYS A 214 -12.74 18.08 -8.76
CA LYS A 214 -11.27 18.06 -8.96
C LYS A 214 -10.73 19.27 -9.75
N GLN A 215 -11.59 19.97 -10.49
CA GLN A 215 -11.23 21.09 -11.34
C GLN A 215 -11.06 22.42 -10.60
N VAL A 216 -11.47 22.53 -9.33
CA VAL A 216 -11.25 23.75 -8.54
C VAL A 216 -10.12 23.51 -7.54
N PRO A 217 -8.89 23.99 -7.81
CA PRO A 217 -7.81 23.92 -6.82
C PRO A 217 -8.21 24.75 -5.60
N ARG A 218 -8.58 24.07 -4.51
CA ARG A 218 -8.91 24.72 -3.25
C ARG A 218 -7.61 25.14 -2.57
N LYS A 219 -7.37 26.45 -2.50
CA LYS A 219 -6.15 27.07 -1.96
C LYS A 219 -5.79 26.66 -0.51
N HIS A 220 -6.64 25.90 0.19
CA HIS A 220 -6.43 25.45 1.57
C HIS A 220 -6.68 23.95 1.83
N ALA A 221 -6.88 23.11 0.80
CA ALA A 221 -7.27 21.70 0.99
C ALA A 221 -6.09 20.71 1.12
N VAL A 222 -4.84 21.18 1.01
CA VAL A 222 -3.65 20.30 0.96
C VAL A 222 -3.15 19.90 2.36
N LEU A 223 -3.66 20.47 3.45
CA LEU A 223 -3.02 20.28 4.75
C LEU A 223 -3.37 19.00 5.53
N ASN A 224 -4.38 18.20 5.14
CA ASN A 224 -4.82 17.06 5.97
C ASN A 224 -5.01 15.70 5.26
N THR A 225 -4.74 15.59 3.96
CA THR A 225 -4.96 14.31 3.24
C THR A 225 -3.93 13.23 3.59
N SER A 226 -2.74 13.59 4.10
CA SER A 226 -1.71 12.64 4.53
C SER A 226 -1.99 11.98 5.88
N GLN A 227 -2.95 12.47 6.67
CA GLN A 227 -3.27 11.94 8.02
C GLN A 227 -4.60 11.19 8.10
N GLY A 228 -5.24 10.86 6.97
CA GLY A 228 -6.48 10.06 6.95
C GLY A 228 -7.70 10.71 7.63
N ARG A 229 -7.61 11.97 8.07
CA ARG A 229 -8.71 12.77 8.61
C ARG A 229 -9.06 13.89 7.65
N ALA A 230 -10.13 13.72 6.89
CA ALA A 230 -10.74 14.79 6.10
C ALA A 230 -11.58 15.69 7.03
N GLY A 231 -11.11 16.90 7.32
CA GLY A 231 -11.80 17.86 8.19
C GLY A 231 -11.03 19.17 8.34
N ALA A 232 -11.74 20.24 8.70
CA ALA A 232 -11.18 21.56 9.00
C ALA A 232 -10.13 21.44 10.12
N ALA A 233 -9.06 22.25 10.03
CA ALA A 233 -8.05 22.37 11.07
C ALA A 233 -8.75 22.67 12.40
N LEU A 234 -8.72 21.70 13.31
CA LEU A 234 -9.13 21.93 14.68
C LEU A 234 -8.07 22.84 15.30
N THR A 235 -8.52 23.93 15.91
CA THR A 235 -7.77 24.94 16.68
C THR A 235 -7.03 26.01 15.88
N PHE A 236 -7.71 27.14 15.64
CA PHE A 236 -7.06 28.45 15.67
C PHE A 236 -6.95 28.86 17.13
N HIS A 237 -5.74 28.98 17.66
CA HIS A 237 -5.51 29.72 18.91
C HIS A 237 -5.49 31.21 18.56
N ARG A 238 -6.45 31.96 19.10
CA ARG A 238 -6.32 33.42 19.19
C ARG A 238 -5.34 33.70 20.33
N GLN A 239 -4.25 34.38 20.01
CA GLN A 239 -3.48 35.14 20.99
C GLN A 239 -4.24 36.41 21.36
#